data_AF-A0A2D8ZRE6-F1
#
_entry.id   AF-A0A2D8ZRE6-F1
#
_cell.length_a   1.000
_cell.length_b   1.000
_cell.length_c   1.000
_cell.angle_alpha   90.00
_cell.angle_beta   90.00
_cell.angle_gamma   90.00
#
_symmetry.space_group_name_H-M   'P 1'
#
loop_
_entity.id
_entity.type
_entity.pdbx_description
1 polymer ?
#
loop_
_entity_poly.entity_id
_entity_poly.type
_entity_poly.pdbx_seq_one_letter_code
_entity_poly.pdbx_strand_id
1 'polypeptide(L)'
;MNPYERFRIVSGFLASSAVLASVLAFGPVVRQTIVDAAGSSQVAQWAGLIGSGVMLLVIWSVLSGVLLPGVLKMGVLRRWVLGRAFVEGSWIQAERGGPNGPRLAIVSMKPAYPGILVTSSTLTRMGEIESGLHAEFHQISWPRLDFKFRETLPSDSGRQAEGFGEIQFDLTGGAPRRYAGCLQVAGMDKRIKTEGIKLTSWKERRQLRSLEGRRDVLSKYWSAFFEGPIVTISRDSDRSDSGEAKRSGKVEILRQRGAKDWRKSDTTPTADRIRDGFSASSD
;
A
#
# COMPACT_ATOMS: atom_id res chain seq x y z
N MET A 1 -6.30 1.33 12.39
CA MET A 1 -6.59 -0.10 12.21
C MET A 1 -5.65 -0.68 11.17
N ASN A 2 -5.08 -1.86 11.41
CA ASN A 2 -4.13 -2.47 10.49
C ASN A 2 -4.88 -3.14 9.32
N PRO A 3 -4.70 -2.71 8.05
CA PRO A 3 -5.42 -3.26 6.91
C PRO A 3 -5.09 -4.74 6.66
N TYR A 4 -3.96 -5.24 7.16
CA TYR A 4 -3.57 -6.65 7.03
C TYR A 4 -4.39 -7.59 7.91
N GLU A 5 -5.11 -7.09 8.93
CA GLU A 5 -6.06 -7.89 9.71
C GLU A 5 -7.24 -8.37 8.86
N ARG A 6 -7.54 -7.69 7.75
CA ARG A 6 -8.59 -8.09 6.79
C ARG A 6 -8.36 -9.50 6.26
N PHE A 7 -7.11 -9.94 6.11
CA PHE A 7 -6.82 -11.31 5.66
C PHE A 7 -7.37 -12.36 6.62
N ARG A 8 -7.26 -12.12 7.93
CA ARG A 8 -7.80 -13.02 8.97
C ARG A 8 -9.32 -13.01 8.97
N ILE A 9 -9.93 -11.84 8.78
CA ILE A 9 -11.40 -11.69 8.76
C ILE A 9 -11.99 -12.38 7.53
N VAL A 10 -11.43 -12.11 6.34
CA VAL A 10 -11.89 -12.69 5.08
C VAL A 10 -11.64 -14.20 5.05
N SER A 11 -10.49 -14.68 5.55
CA SER A 11 -10.23 -16.13 5.62
C SER A 11 -11.21 -16.83 6.57
N GLY A 12 -11.50 -16.24 7.74
CA GLY A 12 -12.50 -16.77 8.67
C GLY A 12 -13.90 -16.82 8.06
N PHE A 13 -14.33 -15.74 7.41
CA PHE A 13 -15.64 -15.66 6.77
C PHE A 13 -15.81 -16.67 5.62
N LEU A 14 -14.81 -16.77 4.75
CA LEU A 14 -14.81 -17.74 3.65
C LEU A 14 -14.78 -19.18 4.17
N ALA A 15 -14.01 -19.46 5.23
CA ALA A 15 -13.97 -20.79 5.84
C ALA A 15 -15.33 -21.16 6.45
N SER A 16 -15.94 -20.25 7.21
CA SER A 16 -17.27 -20.47 7.79
C SER A 16 -18.33 -20.69 6.71
N SER A 17 -18.28 -19.91 5.63
CA SER A 17 -19.19 -20.06 4.49
C SER A 17 -19.03 -21.41 3.80
N ALA A 18 -17.79 -21.86 3.58
CA ALA A 18 -17.50 -23.16 2.97
C ALA A 18 -17.98 -24.33 3.84
N VAL A 19 -17.77 -24.24 5.16
CA VAL A 19 -18.26 -25.26 6.11
C VAL A 19 -19.79 -25.29 6.14
N LEU A 20 -20.45 -24.12 6.19
CA LEU A 20 -21.91 -24.05 6.17
C LEU A 20 -22.48 -24.63 4.87
N ALA A 21 -21.89 -24.30 3.72
CA ALA A 21 -22.27 -24.86 2.42
C ALA A 21 -22.10 -26.39 2.39
N SER A 22 -21.00 -26.90 2.97
CA SER A 22 -20.74 -28.34 3.07
C SER A 22 -21.77 -29.05 3.95
N VAL A 23 -22.17 -28.45 5.08
CA VAL A 23 -23.22 -28.98 5.95
C VAL A 23 -24.57 -29.01 5.24
N LEU A 24 -24.92 -27.98 4.47
CA LEU A 24 -26.17 -27.95 3.72
C LEU A 24 -26.20 -28.99 2.58
N ALA A 25 -25.08 -29.15 1.86
CA ALA A 25 -25.01 -30.05 0.72
C ALA A 25 -24.89 -31.53 1.13
N PHE A 26 -24.09 -31.83 2.15
CA PHE A 26 -23.73 -33.21 2.52
C PHE A 26 -24.26 -33.64 3.89
N GLY A 27 -24.81 -32.72 4.68
CA GLY A 27 -25.33 -33.02 6.02
C GLY A 27 -26.36 -34.15 6.06
N PRO A 28 -27.34 -34.23 5.12
CA PRO A 28 -28.27 -35.35 5.07
C PRO A 28 -27.58 -36.70 4.86
N VAL A 29 -26.63 -36.76 3.92
CA VAL A 29 -25.86 -37.98 3.62
C VAL A 29 -25.01 -38.41 4.81
N VAL A 30 -24.29 -37.46 5.43
CA VAL A 30 -23.46 -37.72 6.61
C VAL A 30 -24.33 -38.22 7.77
N ARG A 31 -25.46 -37.57 8.04
CA ARG A 31 -26.40 -38.01 9.08
C ARG A 31 -26.89 -39.43 8.82
N GLN A 32 -27.23 -39.76 7.58
CA GLN A 32 -27.74 -41.08 7.22
C GLN A 32 -26.67 -42.16 7.41
N THR A 33 -25.43 -41.92 6.96
CA THR A 33 -24.31 -42.83 7.20
C THR A 33 -24.00 -43.05 8.68
N ILE A 34 -24.12 -42.02 9.53
CA ILE A 34 -23.95 -42.15 10.98
C ILE A 34 -25.06 -43.02 11.58
N VAL A 35 -26.32 -42.80 11.17
CA VAL A 35 -27.46 -43.59 11.66
C VAL A 35 -27.33 -45.06 11.22
N ASP A 36 -26.95 -45.30 9.97
CA ASP A 36 -26.77 -46.64 9.42
C ASP A 36 -25.62 -47.39 10.12
N ALA A 37 -24.52 -46.70 10.44
CA ALA A 37 -23.38 -47.28 11.16
C ALA A 37 -23.63 -47.48 12.67
N ALA A 38 -24.37 -46.57 13.31
CA ALA A 38 -24.64 -46.61 14.75
C ALA A 38 -25.80 -47.56 15.12
N GLY A 39 -26.63 -47.95 14.15
CA GLY A 39 -27.80 -48.81 14.37
C GLY A 39 -28.83 -48.16 15.31
N SER A 40 -29.46 -48.95 16.17
CA SER A 40 -30.51 -48.48 17.10
C SER A 40 -30.00 -47.76 18.36
N SER A 41 -28.68 -47.73 18.58
CA SER A 41 -28.10 -47.10 19.76
C SER A 41 -28.13 -45.57 19.64
N GLN A 42 -29.02 -44.92 20.39
CA GLN A 42 -29.12 -43.46 20.43
C GLN A 42 -27.81 -42.80 20.90
N VAL A 43 -27.10 -43.41 21.85
CA VAL A 43 -25.83 -42.88 22.36
C VAL A 43 -24.76 -42.85 21.25
N ALA A 44 -24.70 -43.92 20.45
CA ALA A 44 -23.75 -44.00 19.33
C ALA A 44 -24.08 -42.99 18.22
N GLN A 45 -25.37 -42.76 17.94
CA GLN A 45 -25.81 -41.74 16.98
C GLN A 45 -25.42 -40.32 17.42
N TRP A 46 -25.67 -39.96 18.69
CA TRP A 46 -25.27 -38.66 19.23
C TRP A 46 -23.75 -38.48 19.28
N ALA A 47 -23.01 -39.51 19.67
CA ALA A 47 -21.54 -39.50 19.66
C ALA A 47 -20.99 -39.28 18.25
N GLY A 48 -21.58 -39.94 17.23
CA GLY A 48 -21.21 -39.76 15.83
C GLY A 48 -21.47 -38.34 15.32
N LEU A 49 -22.61 -37.74 15.68
CA LEU A 49 -22.93 -36.34 15.34
C LEU A 49 -21.97 -35.35 16.01
N ILE A 50 -21.66 -35.54 17.29
CA ILE A 50 -20.68 -34.72 18.01
C ILE A 50 -19.30 -34.85 17.36
N GLY A 51 -18.86 -36.07 17.05
CA GLY A 51 -17.60 -36.33 16.37
C GLY A 51 -17.51 -35.64 15.01
N SER A 52 -18.58 -35.66 14.22
CA SER A 52 -18.69 -34.93 12.96
C SER A 52 -18.57 -33.41 13.17
N GLY A 53 -19.24 -32.86 14.18
CA GLY A 53 -19.14 -31.45 14.55
C GLY A 53 -17.71 -31.02 14.91
N VAL A 54 -17.00 -31.84 15.71
CA VAL A 54 -15.59 -31.60 16.03
C VAL A 54 -14.72 -31.64 14.78
N MET A 55 -14.96 -32.60 13.87
CA MET A 55 -14.23 -32.68 12.62
C MET A 55 -14.44 -31.44 11.74
N LEU A 56 -15.67 -30.90 11.69
CA LEU A 56 -15.94 -29.64 10.99
C LEU A 56 -15.21 -28.45 11.60
N LEU A 57 -15.05 -28.39 12.92
CA LEU A 57 -14.24 -27.36 13.58
C LEU A 57 -12.76 -27.48 13.22
N VAL A 58 -12.23 -28.70 13.10
CA VAL A 58 -10.86 -28.95 12.64
C VAL A 58 -10.70 -28.48 11.19
N ILE A 59 -11.63 -28.85 10.30
CA ILE A 59 -11.63 -28.41 8.89
C ILE A 59 -11.69 -26.89 8.82
N TRP A 60 -12.58 -26.25 9.58
CA TRP A 60 -12.68 -24.79 9.64
C TRP A 60 -11.37 -24.14 10.10
N SER A 61 -10.72 -24.67 11.13
CA SER A 61 -9.45 -24.16 11.66
C SER A 61 -8.34 -24.25 10.61
N VAL A 62 -8.21 -25.40 9.93
CA VAL A 62 -7.22 -25.60 8.87
C VAL A 62 -7.50 -24.67 7.67
N LEU A 63 -8.77 -24.56 7.28
CA LEU A 63 -9.17 -23.74 6.14
C LEU A 63 -8.94 -22.25 6.40
N SER A 64 -9.33 -21.75 7.58
CA SER A 64 -9.21 -20.34 7.97
C SER A 64 -7.78 -19.92 8.33
N GLY A 65 -6.98 -20.84 8.89
CA GLY A 65 -5.64 -20.57 9.39
C GLY A 65 -4.51 -20.85 8.39
N VAL A 66 -4.69 -21.82 7.50
CA VAL A 66 -3.60 -22.30 6.63
C VAL A 66 -3.94 -22.07 5.15
N LEU A 67 -5.01 -22.71 4.66
CA LEU A 67 -5.30 -22.77 3.23
C LEU A 67 -5.71 -21.41 2.66
N LEU A 68 -6.75 -20.80 3.21
CA LEU A 68 -7.27 -19.53 2.71
C LEU A 68 -6.27 -18.39 2.88
N PRO A 69 -5.56 -18.22 4.01
CA PRO A 69 -4.50 -17.22 4.10
C PRO A 69 -3.39 -17.43 3.06
N GLY A 70 -3.04 -18.68 2.74
CA GLY A 70 -2.08 -19.00 1.68
C GLY A 70 -2.56 -18.53 0.31
N VAL A 71 -3.80 -18.84 -0.04
CA VAL A 71 -4.42 -18.47 -1.33
C VAL A 71 -4.63 -16.94 -1.43
N LEU A 72 -5.15 -16.30 -0.38
CA LEU A 72 -5.40 -14.86 -0.36
C LEU A 72 -4.11 -14.03 -0.43
N LYS A 73 -2.95 -14.59 -0.08
CA LYS A 73 -1.64 -13.93 -0.25
C LYS A 73 -1.19 -13.84 -1.71
N MET A 74 -1.83 -14.54 -2.65
CA MET A 74 -1.53 -14.43 -4.09
C MET A 74 -1.84 -13.03 -4.63
N GLY A 75 -0.98 -12.50 -5.51
CA GLY A 75 -0.93 -11.06 -5.83
C GLY A 75 -2.25 -10.40 -6.22
N VAL A 76 -3.12 -11.08 -6.99
CA VAL A 76 -4.42 -10.53 -7.43
C VAL A 76 -5.43 -10.50 -6.28
N LEU A 77 -5.60 -11.63 -5.58
CA LEU A 77 -6.47 -11.74 -4.41
C LEU A 77 -6.03 -10.81 -3.29
N ARG A 78 -4.72 -10.70 -3.08
CA ARG A 78 -4.11 -9.81 -2.11
C ARG A 78 -4.49 -8.35 -2.35
N ARG A 79 -4.45 -7.92 -3.62
CA ARG A 79 -4.88 -6.58 -4.02
C ARG A 79 -6.37 -6.37 -3.82
N TRP A 80 -7.19 -7.40 -4.04
CA TRP A 80 -8.64 -7.35 -3.79
C TRP A 80 -8.96 -7.19 -2.29
N VAL A 81 -8.34 -7.99 -1.43
CA VAL A 81 -8.54 -7.94 0.03
C VAL A 81 -8.09 -6.59 0.62
N LEU A 82 -6.95 -6.06 0.17
CA LEU A 82 -6.42 -4.79 0.66
C LEU A 82 -7.13 -3.57 0.04
N GLY A 83 -7.60 -3.68 -1.20
CA GLY A 83 -8.31 -2.61 -1.90
C GLY A 83 -7.56 -1.28 -1.88
N ARG A 84 -8.15 -0.27 -1.22
CA ARG A 84 -7.56 1.07 -1.05
C ARG A 84 -6.30 1.08 -0.16
N ALA A 85 -6.06 0.04 0.64
CA ALA A 85 -4.89 -0.07 1.49
C ALA A 85 -3.68 -0.77 0.82
N PHE A 86 -3.75 -1.01 -0.49
CA PHE A 86 -2.69 -1.71 -1.23
C PHE A 86 -1.47 -0.79 -1.49
N VAL A 87 -0.54 -0.75 -0.54
CA VAL A 87 0.70 0.06 -0.59
C VAL A 87 1.93 -0.71 -1.08
N GLU A 88 1.85 -2.03 -1.17
CA GLU A 88 2.98 -2.88 -1.52
C GLU A 88 3.56 -2.59 -2.91
N GLY A 89 4.87 -2.78 -3.05
CA GLY A 89 5.60 -2.59 -4.30
C GLY A 89 6.81 -1.66 -4.16
N SER A 90 7.30 -1.20 -5.30
CA SER A 90 8.42 -0.28 -5.40
C SER A 90 7.93 1.16 -5.51
N TRP A 91 8.62 2.06 -4.84
CA TRP A 91 8.33 3.48 -4.74
C TRP A 91 9.62 4.26 -4.97
N ILE A 92 9.49 5.46 -5.55
CA ILE A 92 10.57 6.44 -5.58
C ILE A 92 10.25 7.50 -4.53
N GLN A 93 11.20 7.74 -3.65
CA GLN A 93 11.13 8.72 -2.57
C GLN A 93 12.09 9.86 -2.85
N ALA A 94 11.60 11.09 -2.83
CA ALA A 94 12.42 12.28 -2.73
C ALA A 94 12.62 12.65 -1.28
N GLU A 95 13.86 12.97 -0.91
CA GLU A 95 14.21 13.42 0.42
C GLU A 95 14.71 14.86 0.35
N ARG A 96 14.02 15.76 1.06
CA ARG A 96 14.31 17.18 1.12
C ARG A 96 14.91 17.52 2.48
N GLY A 97 16.13 18.04 2.49
CA GLY A 97 16.74 18.65 3.67
C GLY A 97 17.68 17.76 4.48
N GLY A 98 18.19 16.67 3.90
CA GLY A 98 19.31 15.91 4.48
C GLY A 98 20.63 16.71 4.49
N PRO A 99 21.66 16.22 5.20
CA PRO A 99 22.95 16.92 5.33
C PRO A 99 23.64 17.12 3.97
N ASN A 100 23.42 16.22 3.02
CA ASN A 100 24.01 16.24 1.68
C ASN A 100 23.08 16.89 0.62
N GLY A 101 21.99 17.55 1.05
CA GLY A 101 21.04 18.20 0.13
C GLY A 101 19.91 17.28 -0.36
N PRO A 102 19.21 17.64 -1.46
CA PRO A 102 18.12 16.85 -2.01
C PRO A 102 18.64 15.55 -2.65
N ARG A 103 17.96 14.42 -2.38
CA ARG A 103 18.33 13.10 -2.92
C ARG A 103 17.09 12.27 -3.27
N LEU A 104 17.31 11.24 -4.08
CA LEU A 104 16.29 10.23 -4.39
C LEU A 104 16.64 8.91 -3.72
N ALA A 105 15.60 8.17 -3.31
CA ALA A 105 15.71 6.83 -2.77
C ALA A 105 14.69 5.91 -3.44
N ILE A 106 15.09 4.66 -3.65
CA ILE A 106 14.16 3.60 -4.05
C ILE A 106 13.68 2.94 -2.76
N VAL A 107 12.37 2.95 -2.54
CA VAL A 107 11.73 2.31 -1.38
C VAL A 107 10.98 1.08 -1.87
N SER A 108 11.23 -0.06 -1.24
CA SER A 108 10.52 -1.31 -1.47
C SER A 108 9.70 -1.63 -0.23
N MET A 109 8.38 -1.69 -0.40
CA MET A 109 7.43 -2.09 0.63
C MET A 109 7.00 -3.53 0.36
N LYS A 110 7.47 -4.46 1.20
CA LYS A 110 7.14 -5.88 1.12
C LYS A 110 6.24 -6.27 2.27
N PRO A 111 5.33 -7.23 2.08
CA PRO A 111 4.53 -7.72 3.19
C PRO A 111 5.38 -8.55 4.16
N ALA A 112 5.25 -8.28 5.46
CA ALA A 112 5.90 -9.05 6.52
C ALA A 112 4.94 -9.12 7.71
N TYR A 113 4.51 -10.31 8.12
CA TYR A 113 3.51 -10.44 9.19
C TYR A 113 4.03 -9.86 10.52
N PRO A 114 3.29 -8.98 11.24
CA PRO A 114 1.90 -8.54 11.01
C PRO A 114 1.72 -7.21 10.23
N GLY A 115 2.73 -6.69 9.54
CA GLY A 115 2.68 -5.43 8.78
C GLY A 115 3.44 -5.43 7.43
N ILE A 116 4.29 -4.43 7.25
CA ILE A 116 5.06 -4.18 6.02
C ILE A 116 6.52 -4.02 6.40
N LEU A 117 7.40 -4.74 5.73
CA LEU A 117 8.82 -4.48 5.74
C LEU A 117 9.13 -3.38 4.74
N VAL A 118 9.77 -2.31 5.20
CA VAL A 118 10.21 -1.19 4.36
C VAL A 118 11.73 -1.25 4.24
N THR A 119 12.21 -1.29 3.01
CA THR A 119 13.64 -1.20 2.71
C THR A 119 13.86 -0.06 1.74
N SER A 120 14.80 0.83 2.00
CA SER A 120 15.11 1.91 1.07
C SER A 120 16.60 1.98 0.74
N SER A 121 16.91 2.29 -0.50
CA SER A 121 18.27 2.57 -0.94
C SER A 121 18.32 3.99 -1.48
N THR A 122 19.07 4.88 -0.81
CA THR A 122 19.34 6.23 -1.30
C THR A 122 20.37 6.15 -2.43
N LEU A 123 20.21 7.00 -3.43
CA LEU A 123 21.02 6.97 -4.63
C LEU A 123 21.69 8.31 -4.89
N THR A 124 22.91 8.25 -5.42
CA THR A 124 23.61 9.39 -6.00
C THR A 124 22.84 9.91 -7.22
N ARG A 125 23.19 11.11 -7.69
CA ARG A 125 22.70 11.61 -9.00
C ARG A 125 23.06 10.69 -10.17
N MET A 126 24.11 9.88 -10.03
CA MET A 126 24.54 8.91 -11.03
C MET A 126 23.83 7.56 -10.93
N GLY A 127 22.96 7.35 -9.92
CA GLY A 127 22.20 6.11 -9.72
C GLY A 127 22.94 5.00 -8.97
N GLU A 128 24.10 5.34 -8.39
CA GLU A 128 24.86 4.48 -7.48
C GLU A 128 24.25 4.53 -6.07
N ILE A 129 24.42 3.47 -5.30
CA ILE A 129 23.82 3.38 -3.96
C ILE A 129 24.75 4.08 -2.97
N GLU A 130 24.27 5.17 -2.35
CA GLU A 130 25.00 5.90 -1.30
C GLU A 130 24.78 5.27 0.07
N SER A 131 23.51 5.00 0.40
CA SER A 131 23.17 4.37 1.67
C SER A 131 21.96 3.45 1.53
N GLY A 132 21.91 2.46 2.42
CA GLY A 132 20.81 1.52 2.55
C GLY A 132 20.19 1.70 3.92
N LEU A 133 18.87 1.67 3.97
CA LEU A 133 18.08 1.77 5.18
C LEU A 133 17.14 0.57 5.23
N HIS A 134 17.20 -0.13 6.35
CA HIS A 134 16.27 -1.19 6.69
C HIS A 134 15.37 -0.67 7.82
N ALA A 135 14.07 -0.65 7.55
CA ALA A 135 13.08 -0.21 8.51
C ALA A 135 12.36 -1.41 9.09
N GLU A 136 12.51 -1.57 10.40
CA GLU A 136 11.70 -2.45 11.19
C GLU A 136 10.45 -1.69 11.63
N PHE A 137 9.34 -2.30 11.29
CA PHE A 137 8.05 -1.68 11.43
C PHE A 137 7.62 -1.63 12.90
N HIS A 138 7.11 -0.47 13.32
CA HIS A 138 6.61 -0.28 14.69
C HIS A 138 5.08 -0.37 14.77
N GLN A 139 4.33 0.40 13.98
CA GLN A 139 2.85 0.39 14.02
C GLN A 139 2.19 0.97 12.75
N ILE A 140 1.11 0.31 12.26
CA ILE A 140 0.35 0.69 11.04
C ILE A 140 -0.94 1.28 11.59
N SER A 141 -1.02 2.60 11.49
CA SER A 141 -2.17 3.42 11.84
C SER A 141 -2.76 3.99 10.54
N TRP A 142 -3.28 3.11 9.67
CA TRP A 142 -3.76 3.49 8.34
C TRP A 142 -4.60 4.80 8.35
N PRO A 143 -4.29 5.81 7.50
CA PRO A 143 -3.34 5.81 6.37
C PRO A 143 -1.90 6.21 6.70
N ARG A 144 -1.56 6.28 7.99
CA ARG A 144 -0.21 6.60 8.48
C ARG A 144 0.56 5.31 8.81
N LEU A 145 1.87 5.36 8.61
CA LEU A 145 2.81 4.29 8.90
C LEU A 145 4.01 4.90 9.64
N ASP A 146 4.18 4.48 10.89
CA ASP A 146 5.32 4.87 11.72
C ASP A 146 6.29 3.68 11.81
N PHE A 147 7.57 3.93 11.61
CA PHE A 147 8.60 2.90 11.57
C PHE A 147 9.89 3.37 12.24
N LYS A 148 10.61 2.41 12.84
CA LYS A 148 11.99 2.63 13.25
C LYS A 148 12.90 2.15 12.14
N PHE A 149 13.97 2.87 11.86
CA PHE A 149 14.93 2.43 10.86
C PHE A 149 16.34 2.40 11.39
N ARG A 150 17.14 1.57 10.72
CA ARG A 150 18.59 1.47 10.88
C ARG A 150 19.23 1.49 9.50
N GLU A 151 20.25 2.32 9.34
CA GLU A 151 21.08 2.29 8.14
C GLU A 151 21.89 1.00 8.10
N THR A 152 21.73 0.23 7.02
CA THR A 152 22.46 -1.02 6.77
C THR A 152 23.80 -0.78 6.10
N LEU A 153 23.93 0.33 5.37
CA LEU A 153 25.21 0.78 4.81
C LEU A 153 25.59 2.08 5.54
N PRO A 154 26.81 2.17 6.07
CA PRO A 154 27.27 3.41 6.69
C PRO A 154 27.24 4.51 5.63
N SER A 155 26.64 5.66 5.98
CA SER A 155 26.90 6.90 5.25
C SER A 155 28.41 7.24 5.34
N ASP A 156 28.87 8.21 4.54
CA ASP A 156 30.29 8.68 4.54
C ASP A 156 30.86 8.99 5.94
N SER A 157 30.01 9.14 6.96
CA SER A 157 30.36 9.30 8.37
C SER A 157 30.84 8.03 9.10
N GLY A 158 30.75 6.85 8.48
CA GLY A 158 31.17 5.57 9.07
C GLY A 158 30.28 5.06 10.22
N ARG A 159 29.23 5.79 10.60
CA ARG A 159 28.29 5.39 11.66
C ARG A 159 26.98 4.89 11.06
N GLN A 160 26.51 3.73 11.53
CA GLN A 160 25.15 3.28 11.25
C GLN A 160 24.18 4.18 12.01
N ALA A 161 23.44 5.01 11.28
CA ALA A 161 22.45 5.87 11.89
C ALA A 161 21.14 5.09 12.16
N GLU A 162 20.53 5.33 13.32
CA GLU A 162 19.18 4.87 13.62
C GLU A 162 18.22 6.06 13.67
N GLY A 163 16.93 5.83 13.48
CA GLY A 163 15.95 6.91 13.54
C GLY A 163 14.51 6.45 13.47
N PHE A 164 13.61 7.43 13.41
CA PHE A 164 12.18 7.24 13.27
C PHE A 164 11.69 7.85 11.96
N GLY A 165 10.78 7.16 11.30
CA GLY A 165 10.14 7.61 10.07
C GLY A 165 8.63 7.59 10.19
N GLU A 166 7.99 8.56 9.53
CA GLU A 166 6.54 8.64 9.37
C GLU A 166 6.22 8.75 7.87
N ILE A 167 5.26 7.95 7.40
CA ILE A 167 4.69 8.02 6.05
C ILE A 167 3.18 8.18 6.16
N GLN A 168 2.62 9.12 5.43
CA GLN A 168 1.18 9.34 5.28
C GLN A 168 0.78 9.18 3.80
N PHE A 169 -0.05 8.17 3.52
CA PHE A 169 -0.51 7.89 2.17
C PHE A 169 -1.64 8.83 1.73
N ASP A 170 -1.60 9.23 0.46
CA ASP A 170 -2.68 10.01 -0.16
C ASP A 170 -3.82 9.08 -0.62
N LEU A 171 -5.05 9.42 -0.26
CA LEU A 171 -6.23 8.55 -0.37
C LEU A 171 -7.15 8.88 -1.56
N THR A 172 -6.69 9.66 -2.54
CA THR A 172 -7.52 10.04 -3.69
C THR A 172 -7.89 8.83 -4.57
N GLY A 173 -9.17 8.44 -4.56
CA GLY A 173 -9.81 7.62 -5.60
C GLY A 173 -9.42 6.14 -5.69
N GLY A 174 -8.51 5.62 -4.87
CA GLY A 174 -8.08 4.22 -4.97
C GLY A 174 -6.94 3.81 -4.05
N ALA A 175 -6.18 2.78 -4.45
CA ALA A 175 -4.92 2.43 -3.80
C ALA A 175 -3.93 3.60 -3.94
N PRO A 176 -3.20 3.96 -2.87
CA PRO A 176 -2.36 5.15 -2.87
C PRO A 176 -1.26 5.02 -3.92
N ARG A 177 -1.07 6.12 -4.64
CA ARG A 177 0.04 6.27 -5.60
C ARG A 177 1.07 7.27 -5.12
N ARG A 178 0.77 8.00 -4.05
CA ARG A 178 1.61 9.04 -3.47
C ARG A 178 1.59 8.94 -1.95
N TYR A 179 2.67 9.40 -1.34
CA TYR A 179 2.73 9.64 0.10
C TYR A 179 3.59 10.86 0.41
N ALA A 180 3.38 11.44 1.57
CA ALA A 180 4.27 12.43 2.18
C ALA A 180 4.71 11.92 3.54
N GLY A 181 5.87 12.34 4.03
CA GLY A 181 6.41 11.83 5.27
C GLY A 181 7.57 12.65 5.81
N CYS A 182 8.16 12.13 6.88
CA CYS A 182 9.40 12.66 7.42
C CYS A 182 10.27 11.57 8.03
N LEU A 183 11.58 11.76 7.96
CA LEU A 183 12.58 10.95 8.65
C LEU A 183 13.28 11.83 9.69
N GLN A 184 13.39 11.32 10.91
CA GLN A 184 14.16 11.92 11.99
C GLN A 184 15.27 10.94 12.40
N VAL A 185 16.50 11.29 12.06
CA VAL A 185 17.69 10.52 12.43
C VAL A 185 18.05 10.84 13.88
N ALA A 186 18.34 9.83 14.68
CA ALA A 186 18.79 10.00 16.06
C ALA A 186 20.11 10.80 16.09
N GLY A 187 20.16 11.84 16.93
CA GLY A 187 21.29 12.76 16.99
C GLY A 187 21.27 13.90 15.97
N MET A 188 20.23 13.98 15.10
CA MET A 188 19.98 15.14 14.25
C MET A 188 18.71 15.89 14.70
N ASP A 189 18.82 17.20 14.90
CA ASP A 189 17.66 18.05 15.25
C ASP A 189 16.74 18.29 14.04
N LYS A 190 17.24 18.12 12.82
CA LYS A 190 16.50 18.43 11.61
C LYS A 190 15.75 17.20 11.08
N ARG A 191 14.45 17.38 10.86
CA ARG A 191 13.62 16.40 10.15
C ARG A 191 13.80 16.51 8.64
N ILE A 192 14.04 15.38 7.99
CA ILE A 192 14.12 15.27 6.53
C ILE A 192 12.69 15.04 6.02
N LYS A 193 12.20 15.92 5.16
CA LYS A 193 10.86 15.76 4.57
C LYS A 193 10.94 14.78 3.41
N THR A 194 9.99 13.85 3.32
CA THR A 194 9.97 12.83 2.28
C THR A 194 8.68 12.87 1.48
N GLU A 195 8.79 12.65 0.17
CA GLU A 195 7.65 12.57 -0.76
C GLU A 195 7.84 11.34 -1.63
N GLY A 196 6.83 10.49 -1.75
CA GLY A 196 6.92 9.21 -2.47
C GLY A 196 5.93 9.09 -3.60
N ILE A 197 6.35 8.47 -4.71
CA ILE A 197 5.48 8.08 -5.84
C ILE A 197 5.63 6.58 -6.11
N LYS A 198 4.50 5.89 -6.27
CA LYS A 198 4.46 4.45 -6.54
C LYS A 198 4.82 4.13 -7.98
N LEU A 199 5.71 3.16 -8.17
CA LEU A 199 6.05 2.64 -9.50
C LEU A 199 5.04 1.58 -9.93
N THR A 200 4.19 1.94 -10.89
CA THR A 200 3.18 1.03 -11.45
C THR A 200 3.71 0.29 -12.69
N SER A 201 4.55 0.95 -13.50
CA SER A 201 5.09 0.39 -14.73
C SER A 201 6.03 -0.78 -14.45
N TRP A 202 5.84 -1.89 -15.16
CA TRP A 202 6.75 -3.03 -15.08
C TRP A 202 8.09 -2.74 -15.78
N LYS A 203 8.05 -1.95 -16.87
CA LYS A 203 9.25 -1.53 -17.60
C LYS A 203 10.19 -0.72 -16.70
N GLU A 204 9.65 0.26 -15.97
CA GLU A 204 10.43 1.08 -15.03
C GLU A 204 11.00 0.23 -13.90
N ARG A 205 10.20 -0.70 -13.34
CA ARG A 205 10.69 -1.64 -12.30
C ARG A 205 11.81 -2.55 -12.80
N ARG A 206 11.80 -2.94 -14.07
CA ARG A 206 12.88 -3.72 -14.68
C ARG A 206 14.12 -2.86 -14.94
N GLN A 207 13.93 -1.62 -15.40
CA GLN A 207 15.01 -0.66 -15.63
C GLN A 207 15.76 -0.31 -14.35
N LEU A 208 15.10 -0.28 -13.19
CA LEU A 208 15.76 -0.07 -11.90
C LEU A 208 16.79 -1.15 -11.54
N ARG A 209 16.81 -2.31 -12.21
CA ARG A 209 17.81 -3.37 -11.96
C ARG A 209 19.16 -3.04 -12.60
N SER A 210 19.17 -2.37 -13.76
CA SER A 210 20.41 -1.95 -14.43
C SER A 210 20.82 -0.54 -14.00
N LEU A 211 22.13 -0.23 -14.02
CA LEU A 211 22.64 1.10 -13.66
C LEU A 211 22.15 2.18 -14.63
N GLU A 212 22.26 1.91 -15.93
CA GLU A 212 21.83 2.84 -16.98
C GLU A 212 20.31 3.08 -16.94
N GLY A 213 19.53 2.02 -16.75
CA GLY A 213 18.07 2.12 -16.59
C GLY A 213 17.66 2.87 -15.31
N ARG A 214 18.44 2.75 -14.21
CA ARG A 214 18.21 3.56 -13.00
C ARG A 214 18.37 5.04 -13.31
N ARG A 215 19.44 5.45 -14.00
CA ARG A 215 19.68 6.86 -14.32
C ARG A 215 18.52 7.49 -15.09
N ASP A 216 18.00 6.79 -16.09
CA ASP A 216 16.87 7.28 -16.91
C ASP A 216 15.58 7.41 -16.08
N VAL A 217 15.29 6.43 -15.22
CA VAL A 217 14.12 6.49 -14.33
C VAL A 217 14.29 7.61 -13.32
N LEU A 218 15.46 7.72 -12.68
CA LEU A 218 15.72 8.73 -11.65
C LEU A 218 15.69 10.15 -12.20
N SER A 219 16.24 10.40 -13.39
CA SER A 219 16.19 11.73 -14.02
C SER A 219 14.74 12.18 -14.30
N LYS A 220 13.89 11.26 -14.77
CA LYS A 220 12.45 11.50 -14.96
C LYS A 220 11.75 11.87 -13.64
N TYR A 221 12.07 11.18 -12.54
CA TYR A 221 11.46 11.49 -11.23
C TYR A 221 12.09 12.71 -10.56
N TRP A 222 13.38 12.97 -10.77
CA TRP A 222 14.09 14.12 -10.24
C TRP A 222 13.44 15.42 -10.69
N SER A 223 13.21 15.57 -11.99
CA SER A 223 12.49 16.72 -12.54
C SER A 223 11.09 16.87 -11.94
N ALA A 224 10.36 15.76 -11.82
CA ALA A 224 9.01 15.75 -11.24
C ALA A 224 8.96 16.17 -9.76
N PHE A 225 9.98 15.85 -8.97
CA PHE A 225 10.03 16.21 -7.54
C PHE A 225 10.64 17.59 -7.29
N PHE A 226 11.70 17.97 -8.00
CA PHE A 226 12.54 19.12 -7.62
C PHE A 226 12.44 20.31 -8.59
N GLU A 227 11.98 20.13 -9.84
CA GLU A 227 12.11 21.16 -10.89
C GLU A 227 10.77 21.74 -11.40
N GLY A 228 9.61 21.09 -11.21
CA GLY A 228 8.30 21.64 -11.60
C GLY A 228 7.36 20.62 -12.28
N PRO A 229 6.05 20.89 -12.43
CA PRO A 229 5.02 19.86 -12.40
C PRO A 229 4.92 19.10 -13.72
N ILE A 230 4.87 17.76 -13.66
CA ILE A 230 4.32 16.98 -14.76
C ILE A 230 3.10 16.20 -14.25
N VAL A 231 1.95 16.72 -14.66
CA VAL A 231 0.68 16.03 -14.81
C VAL A 231 0.95 14.64 -15.37
N THR A 232 0.47 13.59 -14.72
CA THR A 232 0.41 12.26 -15.32
C THR A 232 -0.50 12.34 -16.53
N ILE A 233 0.08 12.44 -17.74
CA ILE A 233 -0.69 12.24 -18.97
C ILE A 233 -1.03 10.76 -19.00
N SER A 234 -2.31 10.46 -18.73
CA SER A 234 -2.98 9.25 -19.20
C SER A 234 -2.78 9.20 -20.71
N ARG A 235 -1.96 8.26 -21.21
CA ARG A 235 -1.93 7.99 -22.64
C ARG A 235 -3.03 6.98 -22.93
N ASP A 236 -4.22 7.51 -23.15
CA ASP A 236 -5.23 6.84 -23.97
C ASP A 236 -4.67 6.67 -25.39
N SER A 237 -5.10 5.58 -25.98
CA SER A 237 -4.83 5.11 -27.32
C SER A 237 -5.36 6.04 -28.43
N ASP A 238 -4.76 5.84 -29.61
CA ASP A 238 -5.30 6.09 -30.95
C ASP A 238 -4.99 7.39 -31.72
N ARG A 239 -4.27 7.14 -32.83
CA ARG A 239 -4.51 7.61 -34.22
C ARG A 239 -4.02 9.00 -34.69
N SER A 240 -3.00 8.89 -35.56
CA SER A 240 -2.85 9.45 -36.93
C SER A 240 -2.83 10.96 -37.20
N ASP A 241 -1.78 11.31 -37.96
CA ASP A 241 -1.70 12.26 -39.07
C ASP A 241 -1.54 13.78 -38.86
N SER A 242 -0.34 14.21 -39.28
CA SER A 242 -0.04 15.34 -40.17
C SER A 242 -0.27 16.79 -39.71
N GLY A 243 0.70 17.65 -40.04
CA GLY A 243 0.44 19.06 -40.32
C GLY A 243 1.21 20.07 -39.48
N GLU A 244 2.06 20.85 -40.14
CA GLU A 244 2.84 21.97 -39.63
C GLU A 244 2.04 23.13 -39.00
N ALA A 245 2.75 23.87 -38.12
CA ALA A 245 2.88 25.34 -38.09
C ALA A 245 2.31 26.15 -36.89
N LYS A 246 3.25 26.96 -36.37
CA LYS A 246 3.17 28.34 -35.83
C LYS A 246 2.89 28.61 -34.34
N ARG A 247 3.93 29.25 -33.78
CA ARG A 247 4.06 30.01 -32.51
C ARG A 247 2.88 30.94 -32.22
N SER A 248 2.46 30.96 -30.95
CA SER A 248 2.17 32.21 -30.24
C SER A 248 2.40 32.00 -28.74
N GLY A 249 3.41 32.67 -28.22
CA GLY A 249 3.78 32.64 -26.81
C GLY A 249 2.86 33.54 -25.98
N LYS A 250 2.15 32.94 -25.03
CA LYS A 250 1.71 33.62 -23.81
C LYS A 250 1.94 32.66 -22.65
N VAL A 251 3.18 32.67 -22.14
CA VAL A 251 3.52 31.94 -20.91
C VAL A 251 2.90 32.73 -19.76
N GLU A 252 1.74 32.27 -19.29
CA GLU A 252 1.14 32.78 -18.06
C GLU A 252 1.96 32.21 -16.89
N ILE A 253 2.90 33.00 -16.36
CA ILE A 253 3.69 32.64 -15.19
C ILE A 253 2.77 32.70 -13.97
N LEU A 254 2.11 31.59 -13.67
CA LEU A 254 1.33 31.40 -12.46
C LEU A 254 2.27 31.18 -11.28
N ARG A 255 2.34 32.21 -10.43
CA ARG A 255 3.02 32.30 -9.13
C ARG A 255 2.81 31.02 -8.29
N GLN A 256 3.87 30.59 -7.59
CA GLN A 256 3.82 29.50 -6.60
C GLN A 256 2.61 29.65 -5.66
N ARG A 257 1.66 28.73 -5.76
CA ARG A 257 0.51 28.63 -4.85
C ARG A 257 0.89 27.79 -3.64
N GLY A 258 0.69 28.35 -2.45
CA GLY A 258 0.93 27.65 -1.19
C GLY A 258 -0.22 26.70 -0.83
N ALA A 259 0.00 25.81 0.13
CA ALA A 259 -0.97 24.81 0.60
C ALA A 259 -2.32 25.38 1.12
N LYS A 260 -2.46 26.71 1.24
CA LYS A 260 -3.71 27.39 1.61
C LYS A 260 -4.66 27.60 0.41
N ASP A 261 -4.14 27.56 -0.82
CA ASP A 261 -4.91 27.84 -2.04
C ASP A 261 -5.70 26.63 -2.56
N TRP A 262 -5.44 25.44 -2.04
CA TRP A 262 -6.14 24.21 -2.43
C TRP A 262 -7.57 24.13 -1.89
N ARG A 263 -7.92 24.92 -0.86
CA ARG A 263 -9.28 24.93 -0.28
C ARG A 263 -10.31 25.71 -1.11
N LYS A 264 -9.89 26.45 -2.15
CA LYS A 264 -10.79 27.30 -2.93
C LYS A 264 -11.28 26.69 -4.25
N SER A 265 -10.74 25.55 -4.67
CA SER A 265 -11.11 24.90 -5.94
C SER A 265 -11.77 23.53 -5.75
N ASP A 266 -12.41 23.32 -4.59
CA ASP A 266 -13.19 22.12 -4.32
C ASP A 266 -14.64 22.35 -4.78
N THR A 267 -14.89 22.22 -6.09
CA THR A 267 -16.23 22.23 -6.67
C THR A 267 -16.78 20.81 -6.75
N THR A 268 -16.76 20.08 -5.64
CA THR A 268 -17.50 18.82 -5.50
C THR A 268 -18.91 19.11 -4.98
N PRO A 269 -19.99 18.54 -5.57
CA PRO A 269 -21.39 18.86 -5.23
C PRO A 269 -21.84 18.49 -3.80
N THR A 270 -20.91 18.03 -2.96
CA THR A 270 -21.15 17.63 -1.57
C THR A 270 -20.73 18.71 -0.57
N ALA A 271 -19.89 19.67 -0.97
CA ALA A 271 -19.45 20.77 -0.11
C ALA A 271 -20.50 21.90 0.00
N ASP A 272 -21.27 22.15 -1.07
CA ASP A 272 -22.30 23.19 -1.07
C ASP A 272 -23.50 22.83 -0.17
N ARG A 273 -23.86 21.55 -0.05
CA ARG A 273 -24.94 21.10 0.86
C ARG A 273 -24.66 21.35 2.35
N ILE A 274 -23.39 21.39 2.74
CA ILE A 274 -22.99 21.69 4.13
C ILE A 274 -22.95 23.20 4.35
N ARG A 275 -22.76 24.00 3.28
CA ARG A 275 -22.73 25.46 3.35
C ARG A 275 -24.13 26.07 3.49
N ASP A 276 -25.12 25.49 2.83
CA ASP A 276 -26.53 25.94 2.92
C ASP A 276 -27.20 25.54 4.26
N GLY A 277 -26.72 24.48 4.92
CA GLY A 277 -27.22 24.07 6.24
C GLY A 277 -26.75 24.94 7.41
N PHE A 278 -25.66 25.71 7.23
CA PHE A 278 -25.11 26.60 8.27
C PHE A 278 -25.42 28.08 8.05
N SER A 279 -26.06 28.43 6.94
CA SER A 279 -26.50 29.81 6.64
C SER A 279 -28.02 30.00 6.74
N ALA A 280 -28.77 28.97 7.15
CA ALA A 280 -30.22 29.01 7.36
C ALA A 280 -30.65 28.89 8.84
N SER A 281 -29.75 29.07 9.80
CA SER A 281 -30.09 29.04 11.24
C SER A 281 -29.57 30.26 12.03
N SER A 282 -29.45 31.40 11.37
CA SER A 282 -29.20 32.68 12.03
C SER A 282 -30.24 33.69 11.60
N ASP A 283 -31.46 33.49 12.11
CA ASP A 283 -32.36 34.56 12.56
C ASP A 283 -32.63 34.31 14.05
#